data_AF-A0A8W8JAJ3-F1
#
_entry.id   AF-A0A8W8JAJ3-F1
#
_cell.length_a   1.000
_cell.length_b   1.000
_cell.length_c   1.000
_cell.angle_alpha   90.00
_cell.angle_beta   90.00
_cell.angle_gamma   90.00
#
_symmetry.space_group_name_H-M   'P 1'
#
loop_
_entity.id
_entity.type
_entity.pdbx_description
1 polymer ?
#
loop_
_entity_poly.entity_id
_entity_poly.type
_entity_poly.pdbx_seq_one_letter_code
_entity_poly.pdbx_strand_id
1 'polypeptide(L)'
;MMQFFTSVLSSPPGTYFDCEKYPESQYQWDQIDRTRRICARGTEDGEDFIYCRHWECEKLECPEDEQITRDDGCKSCPGFCSSGGKNYPLGKSFRCADNVNTCRCLNFGLVSTRMGYFPESLCNATTINQ
;
A
#
# COMPACT_ATOMS: atom_id res chain seq x y z
N MET A 1 -14.97 21.29 -32.30
CA MET A 1 -14.54 19.91 -31.99
C MET A 1 -13.04 19.90 -31.81
N MET A 2 -12.58 19.67 -30.58
CA MET A 2 -11.26 19.09 -30.30
C MET A 2 -11.36 18.53 -28.88
N GLN A 3 -11.78 17.27 -28.75
CA GLN A 3 -11.64 16.55 -27.49
C GLN A 3 -10.17 16.17 -27.37
N PHE A 4 -9.45 16.84 -26.48
CA PHE A 4 -8.14 16.38 -26.06
C PHE A 4 -8.34 15.18 -25.13
N PHE A 5 -8.30 13.98 -25.69
CA PHE A 5 -7.89 12.81 -24.92
C PHE A 5 -6.40 12.99 -24.64
N THR A 6 -6.07 13.69 -23.56
CA THR A 6 -4.74 13.57 -22.98
C THR A 6 -4.71 12.25 -22.23
N SER A 7 -3.89 11.34 -22.75
CA SER A 7 -3.44 10.13 -22.07
C SER A 7 -2.93 10.50 -20.67
N VAL A 8 -3.77 10.29 -19.65
CA VAL A 8 -3.35 10.36 -18.25
C VAL A 8 -2.46 9.16 -18.02
N LEU A 9 -1.15 9.38 -18.03
CA LEU A 9 -0.11 8.52 -17.45
C LEU A 9 1.23 9.22 -17.71
N SER A 10 1.57 10.18 -16.86
CA SER A 10 2.98 10.45 -16.57
C SER A 10 3.14 10.31 -15.08
N SER A 11 4.13 9.53 -14.68
CA SER A 11 4.62 9.17 -13.34
C SER A 11 4.19 10.06 -12.16
N PRO A 12 4.15 9.51 -10.92
CA PRO A 12 3.92 10.32 -9.73
C PRO A 12 4.75 11.60 -9.77
N PRO A 13 4.16 12.78 -9.52
CA PRO A 13 4.87 14.05 -9.68
C PRO A 13 6.04 14.22 -8.71
N GLY A 14 6.15 13.36 -7.69
CA GLY A 14 7.32 13.26 -6.86
C GLY A 14 7.44 11.93 -6.13
N THR A 15 8.52 11.83 -5.37
CA THR A 15 8.71 10.75 -4.39
C THR A 15 8.87 11.35 -3.01
N TYR A 16 8.55 10.56 -2.00
CA TYR A 16 8.81 10.84 -0.60
C TYR A 16 9.31 9.56 0.02
N PHE A 17 10.64 9.44 0.13
CA PHE A 17 11.31 8.19 0.51
C PHE A 17 10.78 7.03 -0.35
N ASP A 18 10.22 6.00 0.27
CA ASP A 18 9.72 4.80 -0.42
C ASP A 18 8.31 4.97 -1.02
N CYS A 19 7.75 6.18 -0.97
CA CYS A 19 6.43 6.47 -1.52
C CYS A 19 6.47 7.31 -2.79
N GLU A 20 5.52 7.02 -3.66
CA GLU A 20 5.03 7.93 -4.68
C GLU A 20 4.24 9.06 -4.00
N LYS A 21 4.44 10.31 -4.43
CA LYS A 21 3.79 11.50 -3.86
C LYS A 21 2.94 12.19 -4.92
N TYR A 22 1.68 12.48 -4.59
CA TYR A 22 0.69 13.10 -5.47
C TYR A 22 0.07 14.34 -4.81
N PRO A 23 0.10 15.53 -5.43
CA PRO A 23 -0.59 16.71 -4.91
C PRO A 23 -2.10 16.54 -5.05
N GLU A 24 -2.85 16.77 -3.98
CA GLU A 24 -4.33 16.70 -4.01
C GLU A 24 -4.96 17.82 -4.86
N SER A 25 -4.17 18.85 -5.23
CA SER A 25 -4.58 19.86 -6.21
C SER A 25 -4.72 19.32 -7.64
N GLN A 26 -4.12 18.17 -7.95
CA GLN A 26 -4.16 17.54 -9.28
C GLN A 26 -4.76 16.13 -9.26
N TYR A 27 -4.58 15.39 -8.18
CA TYR A 27 -5.02 13.99 -8.05
C TYR A 27 -5.94 13.82 -6.86
N GLN A 28 -7.14 13.31 -7.08
CA GLN A 28 -8.09 13.04 -6.00
C GLN A 28 -7.90 11.62 -5.46
N TRP A 29 -8.20 11.42 -4.17
CA TRP A 29 -8.02 10.14 -3.47
C TRP A 29 -8.73 8.94 -4.09
N ASP A 30 -9.89 9.17 -4.70
CA ASP A 30 -10.69 8.16 -5.39
C ASP A 30 -10.13 7.79 -6.78
N GLN A 31 -9.30 8.66 -7.37
CA GLN A 31 -8.63 8.43 -8.65
C GLN A 31 -7.36 7.57 -8.50
N ILE A 32 -6.81 7.47 -7.29
CA ILE A 32 -5.63 6.65 -7.03
C ILE A 32 -6.02 5.18 -7.02
N ASP A 33 -5.47 4.41 -7.95
CA ASP A 33 -5.54 2.95 -7.93
C ASP A 33 -4.90 2.44 -6.64
N ARG A 34 -5.67 1.75 -5.79
CA ARG A 34 -5.16 1.18 -4.52
C ARG A 34 -4.78 -0.29 -4.65
N THR A 35 -4.77 -0.85 -5.86
CA THR A 35 -4.27 -2.19 -6.12
C THR A 35 -2.75 -2.22 -5.85
N ARG A 36 -2.30 -3.20 -5.05
CA ARG A 36 -0.88 -3.41 -4.70
C ARG A 36 -0.17 -2.20 -4.10
N ARG A 37 -0.93 -1.36 -3.38
CA ARG A 37 -0.38 -0.23 -2.64
C ARG A 37 -1.23 0.12 -1.45
N ILE A 38 -0.65 0.89 -0.54
CA ILE A 38 -1.35 1.55 0.55
C ILE A 38 -0.99 3.03 0.52
N CYS A 39 -1.94 3.89 0.87
CA CYS A 39 -1.76 5.33 0.81
C CYS A 39 -2.14 6.01 2.13
N ALA A 40 -1.48 7.13 2.41
CA ALA A 40 -1.81 8.05 3.50
C ALA A 40 -1.95 9.47 2.94
N ARG A 41 -2.73 10.31 3.62
CA ARG A 41 -2.74 11.76 3.39
C ARG A 41 -1.75 12.44 4.32
N GLY A 42 -1.16 13.53 3.87
CA GLY A 42 -0.35 14.42 4.69
C GLY A 42 -0.30 15.83 4.10
N THR A 43 0.24 16.75 4.88
CA THR A 43 0.39 18.15 4.49
C THR A 43 1.86 18.54 4.63
N GLU A 44 2.43 19.14 3.60
CA GLU A 44 3.82 19.62 3.57
C GLU A 44 3.80 21.09 3.14
N ASP A 45 4.37 21.98 3.96
CA ASP A 45 4.41 23.43 3.74
C ASP A 45 3.04 24.06 3.40
N GLY A 46 1.96 23.49 3.94
CA GLY A 46 0.58 23.96 3.73
C GLY A 46 -0.09 23.43 2.48
N GLU A 47 0.55 22.53 1.73
CA GLU A 47 -0.03 21.82 0.59
C GLU A 47 -0.36 20.37 0.94
N ASP A 48 -1.52 19.88 0.50
CA ASP A 48 -1.98 18.52 0.76
C ASP A 48 -1.52 17.53 -0.31
N PHE A 49 -1.05 16.38 0.14
CA PHE A 49 -0.53 15.30 -0.70
C PHE A 49 -1.05 13.93 -0.27
N ILE A 50 -1.13 13.04 -1.26
CA ILE A 50 -1.33 11.61 -1.09
C ILE A 50 0.01 10.91 -1.28
N TYR A 51 0.38 10.10 -0.32
CA TYR A 51 1.63 9.33 -0.30
C TYR A 51 1.29 7.85 -0.41
N CYS A 52 1.74 7.18 -1.45
CA CYS A 52 1.44 5.79 -1.71
C CYS A 52 2.70 4.94 -1.78
N ARG A 53 2.76 3.87 -1.00
CA ARG A 53 3.80 2.85 -1.09
C ARG A 53 3.28 1.67 -1.88
N HIS A 54 3.97 1.34 -2.98
CA HIS A 54 3.66 0.19 -3.82
C HIS A 54 4.50 -1.03 -3.44
N TRP A 55 4.04 -2.21 -3.85
CA TRP A 55 4.80 -3.45 -3.70
C TRP A 55 4.59 -4.39 -4.89
N GLU A 56 5.59 -5.22 -5.13
CA GLU A 56 5.44 -6.40 -5.96
C GLU A 56 4.95 -7.58 -5.12
N CYS A 57 4.18 -8.46 -5.73
CA CYS A 57 3.69 -9.65 -5.06
C CYS A 57 4.77 -10.73 -5.01
N GLU A 58 4.99 -11.30 -3.84
CA GLU A 58 5.87 -12.45 -3.64
C GLU A 58 5.43 -13.64 -4.50
N LYS A 59 6.41 -14.33 -5.07
CA LYS A 59 6.18 -15.51 -5.91
C LYS A 59 5.66 -16.66 -5.04
N LEU A 60 4.61 -17.33 -5.52
CA LEU A 60 3.97 -18.43 -4.82
C LEU A 60 4.51 -19.78 -5.28
N GLU A 61 4.52 -20.75 -4.36
CA GLU A 61 4.95 -22.12 -4.62
C GLU A 61 3.79 -23.07 -4.95
N CYS A 62 2.56 -22.71 -4.56
CA CYS A 62 1.35 -23.50 -4.84
C CYS A 62 0.86 -23.33 -6.30
N PRO A 63 0.17 -24.34 -6.85
CA PRO A 63 -0.46 -24.28 -8.17
C PRO A 63 -1.37 -23.08 -8.36
N GLU A 64 -1.42 -22.52 -9.58
CA GLU A 64 -2.18 -21.28 -9.87
C GLU A 64 -3.69 -21.39 -9.60
N ASP A 65 -4.26 -22.58 -9.76
CA ASP A 65 -5.66 -22.89 -9.52
C ASP A 65 -6.02 -22.99 -8.02
N GLU A 66 -5.04 -23.11 -7.14
CA GLU A 66 -5.22 -23.06 -5.68
C GLU A 66 -5.04 -21.66 -5.09
N GLN A 67 -4.52 -20.71 -5.87
CA GLN A 67 -4.17 -19.38 -5.36
C GLN A 67 -5.40 -18.52 -5.07
N ILE A 68 -5.37 -17.82 -3.94
CA ILE A 68 -6.47 -17.02 -3.43
C ILE A 68 -6.12 -15.53 -3.57
N THR A 69 -6.95 -14.74 -4.25
CA THR A 69 -6.82 -13.27 -4.33
C THR A 69 -7.11 -12.63 -2.97
N ARG A 70 -6.27 -11.68 -2.56
CA ARG A 70 -6.35 -10.96 -1.28
C ARG A 70 -6.56 -9.46 -1.49
N ASP A 71 -6.96 -8.79 -0.41
CA ASP A 71 -7.35 -7.38 -0.41
C ASP A 71 -6.20 -6.42 -0.75
N ASP A 72 -4.96 -6.85 -0.56
CA ASP A 72 -3.76 -6.06 -0.90
C ASP A 72 -3.41 -6.11 -2.40
N GLY A 73 -4.25 -6.73 -3.23
CA GLY A 73 -4.05 -6.87 -4.67
C GLY A 73 -3.08 -7.98 -5.08
N CYS A 74 -2.63 -8.80 -4.12
CA CYS A 74 -1.79 -9.96 -4.35
C CYS A 74 -2.55 -11.27 -4.14
N LYS A 75 -1.97 -12.37 -4.62
CA LYS A 75 -2.46 -13.72 -4.35
C LYS A 75 -1.68 -14.35 -3.20
N SER A 76 -2.26 -15.36 -2.57
CA SER A 76 -1.59 -16.20 -1.57
C SER A 76 -1.94 -17.67 -1.75
N CYS A 77 -1.09 -18.57 -1.25
CA CYS A 77 -1.42 -19.98 -1.13
C CYS A 77 -2.46 -20.26 -0.02
N PRO A 78 -3.17 -21.41 -0.07
CA PRO A 78 -3.98 -21.88 1.05
C PRO A 78 -3.16 -21.91 2.35
N GLY A 79 -3.73 -21.40 3.43
CA GLY A 79 -3.03 -21.31 4.72
C GLY A 79 -2.10 -20.09 4.89
N PHE A 80 -2.17 -19.11 3.99
CA PHE A 80 -1.44 -17.86 4.06
C PHE A 80 -2.34 -16.64 3.88
N CYS A 81 -1.92 -15.50 4.42
CA CYS A 81 -2.45 -14.17 4.11
C CYS A 81 -1.42 -13.38 3.31
N SER A 82 -1.87 -12.50 2.42
CA SER A 82 -0.99 -11.51 1.78
C SER A 82 -1.16 -10.14 2.43
N SER A 83 -0.04 -9.49 2.77
CA SER A 83 -0.01 -8.12 3.25
C SER A 83 1.24 -7.41 2.76
N GLY A 84 1.08 -6.28 2.07
CA GLY A 84 2.20 -5.49 1.58
C GLY A 84 3.07 -6.28 0.59
N GLY A 85 2.46 -7.16 -0.20
CA GLY A 85 3.15 -7.99 -1.19
C GLY A 85 3.83 -9.23 -0.63
N LYS A 86 3.75 -9.48 0.67
CA LYS A 86 4.37 -10.64 1.34
C LYS A 86 3.34 -11.62 1.86
N ASN A 87 3.67 -12.91 1.82
CA ASN A 87 2.85 -13.98 2.35
C ASN A 87 3.23 -14.34 3.78
N TYR A 88 2.21 -14.47 4.62
CA TYR A 88 2.37 -14.81 6.04
C TYR A 88 1.54 -16.04 6.37
N PRO A 89 2.11 -17.07 7.02
CA PRO A 89 1.36 -18.26 7.40
C PRO A 89 0.35 -17.94 8.50
N LEU A 90 -0.71 -18.73 8.56
CA LEU A 90 -1.71 -18.65 9.61
C LEU A 90 -1.09 -18.66 11.02
N GLY A 91 -1.64 -17.83 11.91
CA GLY A 91 -1.17 -17.65 13.28
C GLY A 91 -0.05 -16.62 13.42
N LYS A 92 0.68 -16.29 12.34
CA LYS A 92 1.81 -15.35 12.39
C LYS A 92 1.34 -13.92 12.70
N SER A 93 2.06 -13.29 13.62
CA SER A 93 1.98 -11.84 13.87
C SER A 93 3.21 -11.14 13.30
N PHE A 94 3.01 -9.96 12.72
CA PHE A 94 4.03 -9.20 11.99
C PHE A 94 3.68 -7.71 11.92
N ARG A 95 4.63 -6.87 11.49
CA ARG A 95 4.39 -5.44 11.25
C ARG A 95 3.59 -5.26 9.96
N CYS A 96 2.46 -4.57 10.03
CA CYS A 96 1.64 -4.28 8.84
C CYS A 96 2.42 -3.44 7.81
N ALA A 97 1.93 -3.41 6.57
CA ALA A 97 2.53 -2.63 5.47
C ALA A 97 2.61 -1.12 5.75
N ASP A 98 1.74 -0.61 6.63
CA ASP A 98 1.75 0.79 7.11
C ASP A 98 2.89 1.11 8.09
N ASN A 99 3.69 0.12 8.49
CA ASN A 99 4.77 0.24 9.47
C ASN A 99 4.35 0.80 10.85
N VAL A 100 3.07 0.77 11.21
CA VAL A 100 2.53 1.25 12.50
C VAL A 100 1.72 0.19 13.22
N ASN A 101 0.91 -0.56 12.49
CA ASN A 101 0.04 -1.56 13.07
C ASN A 101 0.75 -2.91 13.22
N THR A 102 0.28 -3.69 14.19
CA THR A 102 0.61 -5.12 14.24
C THR A 102 -0.52 -5.89 13.57
N CYS A 103 -0.16 -6.69 12.57
CA CYS A 103 -1.05 -7.55 11.81
C CYS A 103 -0.92 -8.99 12.29
N ARG A 104 -2.02 -9.73 12.24
CA ARG A 104 -2.04 -11.18 12.46
C ARG A 104 -2.82 -11.88 11.35
N CYS A 105 -2.23 -12.91 10.78
CA CYS A 105 -2.89 -13.76 9.80
C CYS A 105 -3.73 -14.82 10.51
N LEU A 106 -5.04 -14.85 10.22
CA LEU A 106 -6.00 -15.79 10.78
C LEU A 106 -6.77 -16.49 9.64
N ASN A 107 -7.50 -17.58 9.93
CA ASN A 107 -8.18 -18.36 8.89
C ASN A 107 -9.19 -17.55 8.07
N PHE A 108 -9.75 -16.48 8.65
CA PHE A 108 -10.71 -15.60 8.00
C PHE A 108 -10.07 -14.33 7.41
N GLY A 109 -8.74 -14.21 7.44
CA GLY A 109 -8.00 -13.09 6.86
C GLY A 109 -7.12 -12.35 7.86
N LEU A 110 -6.80 -11.10 7.52
CA LEU A 110 -5.93 -10.25 8.33
C LEU A 110 -6.72 -9.45 9.35
N VAL A 111 -6.19 -9.42 10.57
CA VAL A 111 -6.62 -8.47 11.61
C VAL A 111 -5.45 -7.56 11.97
N SER A 112 -5.76 -6.32 12.32
CA SER A 112 -4.76 -5.33 12.73
C SER A 112 -5.16 -4.63 14.04
N THR A 113 -4.20 -3.94 14.65
CA THR A 113 -4.42 -3.08 15.82
C THR A 113 -5.23 -1.80 15.53
N ARG A 114 -5.47 -1.48 14.24
CA ARG A 114 -6.31 -0.35 13.77
C ARG A 114 -5.92 1.05 14.31
N MET A 115 -4.65 1.27 14.58
CA MET A 115 -4.10 2.61 14.81
C MET A 115 -4.02 3.38 13.49
N GLY A 116 -4.18 4.70 13.55
CA GLY A 116 -3.86 5.58 12.41
C GLY A 116 -2.36 5.56 12.11
N TYR A 117 -2.00 5.87 10.87
CA TYR A 117 -0.62 5.98 10.41
C TYR A 117 -0.47 7.23 9.54
N PHE A 118 0.76 7.74 9.47
CA PHE A 118 1.11 8.95 8.75
C PHE A 118 2.12 8.65 7.64
N PRO A 119 2.26 9.52 6.63
CA PRO A 119 3.24 9.35 5.55
C PRO A 119 4.64 9.01 6.04
N GLU A 120 5.10 9.59 7.14
CA GLU A 120 6.44 9.39 7.67
C GLU A 120 6.70 7.92 8.01
N SER A 121 5.73 7.31 8.72
CA SER A 121 5.78 5.90 9.07
C SER A 121 5.62 5.00 7.86
N LEU A 122 4.66 5.30 6.98
CA LEU A 122 4.34 4.51 5.81
C LEU A 122 5.54 4.43 4.84
N CYS A 123 6.15 5.58 4.58
CA CYS A 123 7.15 5.78 3.55
C CYS A 123 8.58 5.54 4.05
N ASN A 124 8.75 4.99 5.26
CA ASN A 124 10.05 4.79 5.90
C ASN A 124 10.88 6.09 6.04
N ALA A 125 10.21 7.22 6.20
CA ALA A 125 10.84 8.53 6.35
C ALA A 125 11.33 8.79 7.79
N THR A 126 11.80 7.75 8.48
CA THR A 126 12.12 7.81 9.91
C THR A 126 13.05 8.99 10.17
N THR A 127 12.57 9.98 10.93
CA THR A 127 13.42 11.03 11.47
C THR A 127 14.43 10.34 12.37
N ILE A 128 15.69 10.27 11.93
CA ILE A 128 16.81 9.98 12.81
C ILE A 128 16.91 11.17 13.77
N ASN A 129 16.15 11.12 14.87
CA ASN A 129 16.38 11.97 16.04
C ASN A 129 16.77 11.02 17.17
N GLN A 130 18.09 10.83 17.31
CA GLN A 130 18.73 10.56 18.61
C GLN A 130 18.70 11.84 19.45
#